data_AF-A0A1W9S244-F1
#
_entry.id   AF-A0A1W9S244-F1
#
_cell.length_a   1.000
_cell.length_b   1.000
_cell.length_c   1.000
_cell.angle_alpha   90.00
_cell.angle_beta   90.00
_cell.angle_gamma   90.00
#
_symmetry.space_group_name_H-M   'P 1'
#
loop_
_entity.id
_entity.type
_entity.pdbx_description
1 polymer ?
#
loop_
_entity_poly.entity_id
_entity_poly.type
_entity_poly.pdbx_seq_one_letter_code
_entity_poly.pdbx_strand_id
1 'polypeptide(L)'
;LSVLAEKGLVNGRFLGLSADGTGYGSDGAVWGCEVMAFDLSGFQRLAHLEYTPMPGGETAIRKPYRMAYSYIRTHIGDIDCGRGYVKEFISSIDEEERSMLNFAIKSGVSPQTSSLGRLFDGVSCLLGICRVNTYEAEGAMKLEATAEEYNTEPYKLEVIDDGSVKTVRLRELFTGILSDIDGGLSPGEVSYRFHITIADVLSGILIDEARVGYDAVVLSGGCFQNLLILRLMMKRLRASGIEVLYNVNTPINDANICIGQAFYGGYRLGR
;
A
#
# COMPACT_ATOMS: atom_id res chain seq x y z
N LEU A 1 -8.00 -15.17 1.99
CA LEU A 1 -8.91 -16.34 1.86
C LEU A 1 -8.58 -17.24 0.66
N SER A 2 -8.38 -16.69 -0.55
CA SER A 2 -7.94 -17.46 -1.73
C SER A 2 -6.71 -18.33 -1.47
N VAL A 3 -5.72 -17.80 -0.73
CA VAL A 3 -4.54 -18.56 -0.31
C VAL A 3 -4.90 -19.78 0.52
N LEU A 4 -5.78 -19.65 1.53
CA LEU A 4 -6.21 -20.77 2.37
C LEU A 4 -6.93 -21.84 1.55
N ALA A 5 -7.77 -21.41 0.60
CA ALA A 5 -8.45 -22.33 -0.32
C ALA A 5 -7.45 -23.15 -1.15
N GLU A 6 -6.42 -22.49 -1.72
CA GLU A 6 -5.36 -23.17 -2.46
C GLU A 6 -4.56 -24.15 -1.58
N LYS A 7 -4.34 -23.82 -0.30
CA LYS A 7 -3.60 -24.68 0.64
C LYS A 7 -4.49 -25.72 1.33
N GLY A 8 -5.80 -25.72 1.11
CA GLY A 8 -6.75 -26.62 1.79
C GLY A 8 -6.85 -26.39 3.30
N LEU A 9 -6.58 -25.16 3.77
CA LEU A 9 -6.55 -24.83 5.19
C LEU A 9 -7.92 -24.35 5.66
N VAL A 10 -8.64 -25.21 6.39
CA VAL A 10 -9.99 -24.92 6.94
C VAL A 10 -9.99 -24.60 8.43
N ASN A 11 -8.87 -24.84 9.12
CA ASN A 11 -8.68 -24.58 10.55
C ASN A 11 -7.43 -23.72 10.75
N GLY A 12 -7.34 -23.08 11.91
CA GLY A 12 -6.21 -22.24 12.30
C GLY A 12 -6.56 -20.75 12.33
N ARG A 13 -5.63 -19.96 12.86
CA ARG A 13 -5.69 -18.51 12.96
C ARG A 13 -4.49 -17.92 12.26
N PHE A 14 -4.76 -17.02 11.32
CA PHE A 14 -3.75 -16.48 10.42
C PHE A 14 -3.61 -14.97 10.60
N LEU A 15 -2.42 -14.47 10.32
CA LEU A 15 -2.20 -13.06 10.03
C LEU A 15 -2.21 -12.88 8.52
N GLY A 16 -2.95 -11.91 8.02
CA GLY A 16 -3.05 -11.59 6.60
C GLY A 16 -2.54 -10.19 6.33
N LEU A 17 -1.75 -10.03 5.28
CA LEU A 17 -1.53 -8.74 4.64
C LEU A 17 -2.23 -8.75 3.29
N SER A 18 -3.30 -7.96 3.18
CA SER A 18 -4.03 -7.73 1.94
C SER A 18 -3.57 -6.41 1.32
N ALA A 19 -2.77 -6.50 0.26
CA ALA A 19 -2.16 -5.34 -0.39
C ALA A 19 -2.63 -5.21 -1.85
N ASP A 20 -3.44 -4.20 -2.14
CA ASP A 20 -4.09 -4.01 -3.44
C ASP A 20 -4.22 -2.54 -3.84
N GLY A 21 -4.72 -2.29 -5.05
CA GLY A 21 -5.11 -0.98 -5.54
C GLY A 21 -6.45 -0.52 -4.97
N THR A 22 -7.48 -1.36 -4.97
CA THR A 22 -8.82 -0.95 -4.55
C THR A 22 -9.58 -2.12 -3.94
N GLY A 23 -10.00 -1.99 -2.69
CA GLY A 23 -10.94 -2.90 -2.04
C GLY A 23 -12.01 -2.12 -1.28
N TYR A 24 -13.26 -2.60 -1.27
CA TYR A 24 -14.32 -1.94 -0.51
C TYR A 24 -14.21 -2.30 0.97
N GLY A 25 -13.85 -1.30 1.79
CA GLY A 25 -13.70 -1.44 3.23
C GLY A 25 -15.03 -1.49 3.98
N SER A 26 -15.02 -2.09 5.17
CA SER A 26 -16.23 -2.18 6.02
C SER A 26 -16.67 -0.83 6.61
N ASP A 27 -15.79 0.17 6.56
CA ASP A 27 -16.01 1.56 7.01
C ASP A 27 -16.38 2.51 5.85
N GLY A 28 -16.57 1.97 4.63
CA GLY A 28 -16.86 2.76 3.42
C GLY A 28 -15.63 3.42 2.79
N ALA A 29 -14.44 3.22 3.34
CA ALA A 29 -13.19 3.65 2.74
C ALA A 29 -12.70 2.66 1.67
N VAL A 30 -11.76 3.09 0.84
CA VAL A 30 -11.06 2.24 -0.13
C VAL A 30 -9.84 1.61 0.54
N TRP A 31 -9.93 0.34 0.88
CA TRP A 31 -8.84 -0.44 1.47
C TRP A 31 -7.87 -0.92 0.41
N GLY A 32 -6.66 -1.28 0.85
CA GLY A 32 -5.64 -1.86 -0.03
C GLY A 32 -4.25 -1.98 0.60
N CYS A 33 -4.12 -1.84 1.92
CA CYS A 33 -2.91 -2.18 2.64
C CYS A 33 -3.26 -2.53 4.08
N GLU A 34 -3.82 -3.72 4.26
CA GLU A 34 -4.47 -4.09 5.50
C GLU A 34 -3.76 -5.27 6.15
N VAL A 35 -3.30 -5.10 7.39
CA VAL A 35 -2.90 -6.22 8.25
C VAL A 35 -4.14 -6.66 9.03
N MET A 36 -4.45 -7.95 8.99
CA MET A 36 -5.63 -8.52 9.62
C MET A 36 -5.29 -9.81 10.35
N ALA A 37 -5.87 -10.04 11.53
CA ALA A 37 -6.01 -11.38 12.08
C ALA A 37 -7.28 -11.99 11.52
N PHE A 38 -7.23 -13.22 11.03
CA PHE A 38 -8.42 -13.84 10.43
C PHE A 38 -8.42 -15.37 10.53
N ASP A 39 -9.61 -15.91 10.42
CA ASP A 39 -9.90 -17.31 10.17
C ASP A 39 -11.11 -17.40 9.22
N LEU A 40 -11.77 -18.56 9.12
CA LEU A 40 -12.97 -18.72 8.31
C LEU A 40 -14.26 -18.23 8.97
N SER A 41 -14.23 -17.84 10.24
CA SER A 41 -15.37 -17.25 10.95
C SER A 41 -15.43 -15.73 10.77
N GLY A 42 -14.29 -15.07 10.61
CA GLY A 42 -14.22 -13.63 10.41
C GLY A 42 -12.79 -13.09 10.40
N PHE A 43 -12.68 -11.76 10.46
CA PHE A 43 -11.40 -11.06 10.54
C PHE A 43 -11.49 -9.87 11.49
N GLN A 44 -10.34 -9.48 12.01
CA GLN A 44 -10.11 -8.25 12.75
C GLN A 44 -9.00 -7.48 12.05
N ARG A 45 -9.25 -6.22 11.70
CA ARG A 45 -8.23 -5.31 11.18
C ARG A 45 -7.27 -4.94 12.32
N LEU A 46 -5.97 -5.10 12.08
CA LEU A 46 -4.91 -4.84 13.06
C LEU A 46 -4.04 -3.65 12.69
N ALA A 47 -3.80 -3.43 11.39
CA ALA A 47 -3.06 -2.26 10.94
C ALA A 47 -3.43 -1.82 9.53
N HIS A 48 -3.18 -0.56 9.21
CA HIS A 48 -3.30 -0.03 7.86
C HIS A 48 -2.39 1.19 7.61
N LEU A 49 -2.25 1.57 6.34
CA LEU A 49 -1.66 2.86 5.98
C LEU A 49 -2.60 4.00 6.36
N GLU A 50 -2.03 5.12 6.81
CA GLU A 50 -2.79 6.34 7.09
C GLU A 50 -3.70 6.72 5.92
N TYR A 51 -4.97 6.98 6.26
CA TYR A 51 -5.96 7.37 5.27
C TYR A 51 -5.58 8.66 4.55
N THR A 52 -5.67 8.61 3.23
CA THR A 52 -5.47 9.77 2.35
C THR A 52 -6.70 9.96 1.46
N PRO A 53 -7.18 11.19 1.24
CA PRO A 53 -8.24 11.46 0.28
C PRO A 53 -7.85 10.99 -1.14
N MET A 54 -8.78 10.38 -1.87
CA MET A 54 -8.59 9.97 -3.27
C MET A 54 -9.41 10.86 -4.22
N PRO A 55 -8.89 12.05 -4.61
CA PRO A 55 -9.67 13.04 -5.34
C PRO A 55 -9.98 12.58 -6.78
N GLY A 56 -11.28 12.46 -7.06
CA GLY A 56 -11.79 12.06 -8.37
C GLY A 56 -11.94 10.55 -8.58
N GLY A 57 -11.88 9.74 -7.51
CA GLY A 57 -12.18 8.31 -7.55
C GLY A 57 -11.32 7.56 -8.57
N GLU A 58 -11.96 6.88 -9.53
CA GLU A 58 -11.29 6.21 -10.65
C GLU A 58 -10.37 7.12 -11.46
N THR A 59 -10.64 8.42 -11.50
CA THR A 59 -9.77 9.35 -12.22
C THR A 59 -8.41 9.47 -11.54
N ALA A 60 -8.32 9.31 -10.21
CA ALA A 60 -7.04 9.27 -9.50
C ALA A 60 -6.20 8.05 -9.88
N ILE A 61 -6.85 6.93 -10.27
CA ILE A 61 -6.18 5.72 -10.78
C ILE A 61 -5.58 5.99 -12.17
N ARG A 62 -6.33 6.67 -13.05
CA ARG A 62 -5.82 7.03 -14.40
C ARG A 62 -4.81 8.17 -14.36
N LYS A 63 -4.89 9.05 -13.36
CA LYS A 63 -4.05 10.25 -13.23
C LYS A 63 -3.33 10.24 -11.87
N PRO A 64 -2.28 9.40 -11.71
CA PRO A 64 -1.47 9.32 -10.49
C PRO A 64 -1.04 10.66 -9.88
N TYR A 65 -0.86 11.72 -10.69
CA TYR A 65 -0.56 13.06 -10.19
C TYR A 65 -1.59 13.59 -9.18
N ARG A 66 -2.85 13.13 -9.25
CA ARG A 66 -3.90 13.50 -8.29
C ARG A 66 -3.64 12.86 -6.91
N MET A 67 -3.18 11.62 -6.89
CA MET A 67 -2.77 10.96 -5.63
C MET A 67 -1.51 11.61 -5.07
N ALA A 68 -0.49 11.84 -5.90
CA ALA A 68 0.72 12.55 -5.48
C ALA A 68 0.40 13.94 -4.89
N TYR A 69 -0.47 14.71 -5.54
CA TYR A 69 -0.96 15.98 -5.02
C TYR A 69 -1.66 15.83 -3.67
N SER A 70 -2.53 14.82 -3.53
CA SER A 70 -3.23 14.57 -2.27
C SER A 70 -2.28 14.18 -1.14
N TYR A 71 -1.30 13.32 -1.40
CA TYR A 71 -0.31 12.94 -0.39
C TYR A 71 0.52 14.14 0.09
N ILE A 72 0.99 14.99 -0.83
CA ILE A 72 1.70 16.22 -0.46
C ILE A 72 0.79 17.11 0.41
N ARG A 73 -0.44 17.38 -0.02
CA ARG A 73 -1.35 18.26 0.72
C ARG A 73 -1.75 17.73 2.08
N THR A 74 -1.95 16.42 2.21
CA THR A 74 -2.41 15.77 3.44
C THR A 74 -1.27 15.57 4.44
N HIS A 75 -0.09 15.12 4.01
CA HIS A 75 0.96 14.66 4.92
C HIS A 75 2.10 15.66 5.13
N ILE A 76 2.38 16.50 4.12
CA ILE A 76 3.44 17.50 4.18
C ILE A 76 2.88 18.86 4.59
N GLY A 77 1.71 19.22 4.05
CA GLY A 77 1.00 20.44 4.40
C GLY A 77 1.53 21.70 3.69
N ASP A 78 0.87 22.83 3.93
CA ASP A 78 0.98 24.01 3.08
C ASP A 78 2.32 24.77 3.19
N ILE A 79 3.03 24.67 4.33
CA ILE A 79 4.28 25.42 4.57
C ILE A 79 5.41 24.90 3.67
N ASP A 80 5.52 23.58 3.54
CA ASP A 80 6.58 22.93 2.75
C ASP A 80 6.24 22.84 1.26
N CYS A 81 4.98 23.09 0.88
CA CYS A 81 4.55 23.16 -0.53
C CYS A 81 5.16 24.32 -1.33
N GLY A 82 5.79 25.30 -0.67
CA GLY A 82 6.28 26.53 -1.29
C GLY A 82 7.73 26.50 -1.77
N ARG A 83 8.45 25.36 -1.66
CA ARG A 83 9.90 25.27 -1.92
C ARG A 83 10.28 24.00 -2.69
N GLY A 84 11.51 24.00 -3.21
CA GLY A 84 12.15 22.84 -3.84
C GLY A 84 11.33 22.20 -4.96
N TYR A 85 11.53 20.89 -5.12
CA TYR A 85 10.80 20.06 -6.06
C TYR A 85 9.27 20.14 -5.90
N VAL A 86 8.78 20.26 -4.67
CA VAL A 86 7.32 20.31 -4.40
C VAL A 86 6.67 21.50 -5.08
N LYS A 87 7.30 22.67 -5.03
CA LYS A 87 6.80 23.87 -5.72
C LYS A 87 6.70 23.64 -7.21
N GLU A 88 7.74 23.07 -7.82
CA GLU A 88 7.77 22.79 -9.26
C GLU A 88 6.71 21.77 -9.66
N PHE A 89 6.58 20.69 -8.89
CA PHE A 89 5.54 19.68 -9.08
C PHE A 89 4.14 20.29 -9.02
N ILE A 90 3.83 21.09 -7.99
CA ILE A 90 2.54 21.76 -7.85
C ILE A 90 2.30 22.72 -9.02
N SER A 91 3.29 23.55 -9.37
CA SER A 91 3.20 24.49 -10.50
C SER A 91 3.03 23.81 -11.86
N SER A 92 3.42 22.53 -12.00
CA SER A 92 3.17 21.74 -13.21
C SER A 92 1.69 21.35 -13.41
N ILE A 93 0.85 21.53 -12.40
CA ILE A 93 -0.58 21.23 -12.45
C ILE A 93 -1.35 22.54 -12.69
N ASP A 94 -2.23 22.50 -13.67
CA ASP A 94 -3.09 23.63 -14.03
C ASP A 94 -3.85 24.20 -12.82
N GLU A 95 -4.07 25.51 -12.81
CA GLU A 95 -4.67 26.22 -11.66
C GLU A 95 -6.12 25.81 -11.39
N GLU A 96 -6.92 25.54 -12.42
CA GLU A 96 -8.30 25.07 -12.27
C GLU A 96 -8.30 23.66 -11.66
N GLU A 97 -7.43 22.78 -12.16
CA GLU A 97 -7.26 21.43 -11.63
C GLU A 97 -6.79 21.48 -10.17
N ARG A 98 -5.81 22.32 -9.82
CA ARG A 98 -5.35 22.50 -8.42
C ARG A 98 -6.48 22.97 -7.51
N SER A 99 -7.30 23.92 -7.98
CA SER A 99 -8.43 24.44 -7.22
C SER A 99 -9.48 23.36 -6.96
N MET A 100 -9.80 22.56 -7.98
CA MET A 100 -10.67 21.39 -7.85
C MET A 100 -10.12 20.35 -6.88
N LEU A 101 -8.84 19.99 -6.98
CA LEU A 101 -8.21 19.01 -6.09
C LEU A 101 -8.22 19.51 -4.63
N ASN A 102 -7.88 20.77 -4.40
CA ASN A 102 -7.93 21.38 -3.07
C ASN A 102 -9.34 21.33 -2.47
N PHE A 103 -10.35 21.66 -3.28
CA PHE A 103 -11.74 21.58 -2.84
C PHE A 103 -12.13 20.13 -2.50
N ALA A 104 -11.80 19.17 -3.36
CA ALA A 104 -12.15 17.76 -3.17
C ALA A 104 -11.47 17.14 -1.93
N ILE A 105 -10.24 17.56 -1.62
CA ILE A 105 -9.48 17.13 -0.44
C ILE A 105 -10.08 17.73 0.84
N LYS A 106 -10.41 19.04 0.84
CA LYS A 106 -10.88 19.75 2.04
C LYS A 106 -12.36 19.53 2.36
N SER A 107 -13.20 19.29 1.34
CA SER A 107 -14.66 19.19 1.51
C SER A 107 -15.13 17.81 1.99
N GLY A 108 -14.24 16.81 2.05
CA GLY A 108 -14.60 15.43 2.44
C GLY A 108 -15.35 14.66 1.36
N VAL A 109 -15.52 15.22 0.15
CA VAL A 109 -16.20 14.55 -0.98
C VAL A 109 -15.36 13.39 -1.53
N SER A 110 -14.04 13.44 -1.35
CA SER A 110 -13.14 12.37 -1.79
C SER A 110 -13.21 11.17 -0.84
N PRO A 111 -13.39 9.93 -1.33
CA PRO A 111 -13.28 8.75 -0.49
C PRO A 111 -11.88 8.67 0.11
N GLN A 112 -11.78 8.21 1.35
CA GLN A 112 -10.49 7.94 1.98
C GLN A 112 -9.93 6.62 1.46
N THR A 113 -8.60 6.53 1.34
CA THR A 113 -7.93 5.31 0.94
C THR A 113 -6.69 4.99 1.78
N SER A 114 -6.53 3.71 2.13
CA SER A 114 -5.34 3.10 2.72
C SER A 114 -4.59 2.22 1.70
N SER A 115 -4.85 2.42 0.41
CA SER A 115 -4.36 1.56 -0.67
C SER A 115 -2.86 1.63 -0.86
N LEU A 116 -2.21 0.47 -0.88
CA LEU A 116 -0.81 0.37 -1.25
C LEU A 116 -0.64 0.70 -2.74
N GLY A 117 -1.51 0.21 -3.62
CA GLY A 117 -1.41 0.49 -5.05
C GLY A 117 -1.50 1.99 -5.36
N ARG A 118 -2.37 2.74 -4.65
CA ARG A 118 -2.43 4.20 -4.79
C ARG A 118 -1.20 4.92 -4.24
N LEU A 119 -0.59 4.37 -3.19
CA LEU A 119 0.69 4.87 -2.68
C LEU A 119 1.80 4.70 -3.72
N PHE A 120 1.89 3.53 -4.35
CA PHE A 120 2.81 3.27 -5.47
C PHE A 120 2.59 4.24 -6.64
N ASP A 121 1.33 4.46 -7.05
CA ASP A 121 1.00 5.43 -8.10
C ASP A 121 1.48 6.84 -7.74
N GLY A 122 1.21 7.29 -6.50
CA GLY A 122 1.64 8.59 -6.00
C GLY A 122 3.15 8.77 -6.02
N VAL A 123 3.90 7.80 -5.50
CA VAL A 123 5.37 7.82 -5.49
C VAL A 123 5.94 7.76 -6.90
N SER A 124 5.42 6.89 -7.76
CA SER A 124 5.79 6.83 -9.19
C SER A 124 5.65 8.19 -9.87
N CYS A 125 4.58 8.92 -9.57
CA CYS A 125 4.40 10.25 -10.13
C CYS A 125 5.41 11.28 -9.60
N LEU A 126 5.73 11.24 -8.30
CA LEU A 126 6.71 12.14 -7.68
C LEU A 126 8.14 11.88 -8.19
N LEU A 127 8.46 10.65 -8.60
CA LEU A 127 9.74 10.33 -9.21
C LEU A 127 9.80 10.63 -10.71
N GLY A 128 8.75 11.23 -11.27
CA GLY A 128 8.66 11.53 -12.70
C GLY A 128 8.51 10.30 -13.60
N ILE A 129 8.20 9.12 -13.03
CA ILE A 129 8.15 7.84 -13.74
C ILE A 129 6.83 7.68 -14.49
N CYS A 130 5.71 7.93 -13.81
CA CYS A 130 4.38 7.83 -14.42
C CYS A 130 3.42 8.86 -13.85
N ARG A 131 3.00 9.80 -14.70
CA ARG A 131 2.06 10.86 -14.35
C ARG A 131 0.61 10.50 -14.71
N VAL A 132 0.43 9.70 -15.76
CA VAL A 132 -0.86 9.25 -16.30
C VAL A 132 -0.73 7.79 -16.69
N ASN A 133 -1.60 6.95 -16.15
CA ASN A 133 -1.68 5.53 -16.46
C ASN A 133 -2.46 5.34 -17.78
N THR A 134 -1.90 4.54 -18.68
CA THR A 134 -2.47 4.07 -19.96
C THR A 134 -3.04 2.66 -19.86
N TYR A 135 -2.65 1.91 -18.83
CA TYR A 135 -3.21 0.62 -18.43
C TYR A 135 -3.17 0.46 -16.90
N GLU A 136 -3.82 -0.59 -16.41
CA GLU A 136 -3.91 -0.87 -14.97
C GLU A 136 -2.54 -1.07 -14.33
N ALA A 137 -2.32 -0.44 -13.17
CA ALA A 137 -1.09 -0.52 -12.38
C ALA A 137 0.21 -0.08 -13.10
N GLU A 138 0.12 0.66 -14.20
CA GLU A 138 1.31 1.11 -14.96
C GLU A 138 2.34 1.83 -14.09
N GLY A 139 1.92 2.79 -13.27
CA GLY A 139 2.82 3.52 -12.37
C GLY A 139 3.53 2.60 -11.38
N ALA A 140 2.80 1.69 -10.73
CA ALA A 140 3.38 0.72 -9.80
C ALA A 140 4.38 -0.22 -10.48
N MET A 141 4.06 -0.74 -11.67
CA MET A 141 4.96 -1.62 -12.44
C MET A 141 6.23 -0.91 -12.89
N LYS A 142 6.11 0.35 -13.37
CA LYS A 142 7.27 1.14 -13.78
C LYS A 142 8.14 1.54 -12.60
N LEU A 143 7.53 1.84 -11.45
CA LEU A 143 8.24 2.12 -10.21
C LEU A 143 9.11 0.93 -9.78
N GLU A 144 8.54 -0.28 -9.81
CA GLU A 144 9.28 -1.52 -9.58
C GLU A 144 10.44 -1.70 -10.57
N ALA A 145 10.17 -1.56 -11.87
CA ALA A 145 11.18 -1.75 -12.90
C ALA A 145 12.35 -0.74 -12.80
N THR A 146 12.12 0.40 -12.15
CA THR A 146 13.14 1.44 -11.92
C THR A 146 13.96 1.17 -10.65
N ALA A 147 13.45 0.34 -9.72
CA ALA A 147 14.12 0.03 -8.47
C ALA A 147 15.26 -0.99 -8.66
N GLU A 148 16.48 -0.51 -8.90
CA GLU A 148 17.68 -1.35 -8.81
C GLU A 148 18.06 -1.59 -7.33
N GLU A 149 18.93 -2.56 -7.04
CA GLU A 149 19.39 -2.78 -5.67
C GLU A 149 20.44 -1.73 -5.28
N TYR A 150 20.13 -0.90 -4.29
CA TYR A 150 21.02 0.13 -3.76
C TYR A 150 21.42 -0.19 -2.31
N ASN A 151 22.61 0.26 -1.90
CA ASN A 151 23.03 0.21 -0.49
C ASN A 151 22.43 1.40 0.28
N THR A 152 21.14 1.30 0.61
CA THR A 152 20.39 2.34 1.33
C THR A 152 19.57 1.73 2.46
N GLU A 153 19.33 2.53 3.49
CA GLU A 153 18.48 2.20 4.63
C GLU A 153 17.03 2.68 4.38
N PRO A 154 16.02 1.98 4.93
CA PRO A 154 14.63 2.40 4.82
C PRO A 154 14.39 3.74 5.53
N TYR A 155 13.37 4.48 5.10
CA TYR A 155 12.86 5.61 5.87
C TYR A 155 12.24 5.09 7.18
N LYS A 156 12.45 5.82 8.27
CA LYS A 156 11.85 5.48 9.56
C LYS A 156 10.43 6.03 9.61
N LEU A 157 9.43 5.16 9.53
CA LEU A 157 8.03 5.55 9.62
C LEU A 157 7.52 5.43 11.05
N GLU A 158 6.67 6.36 11.44
CA GLU A 158 5.92 6.26 12.70
C GLU A 158 4.74 5.29 12.54
N VAL A 159 4.53 4.44 13.53
CA VAL A 159 3.35 3.58 13.64
C VAL A 159 2.64 3.94 14.93
N ILE A 160 1.44 4.52 14.80
CA ILE A 160 0.60 4.90 15.94
C ILE A 160 -0.29 3.71 16.29
N ASP A 161 -0.27 3.26 17.53
CA ASP A 161 -1.17 2.23 18.05
C ASP A 161 -2.17 2.89 19.00
N ASP A 162 -3.46 2.90 18.62
CA ASP A 162 -4.54 3.42 19.48
C ASP A 162 -5.14 2.36 20.42
N GLY A 163 -4.56 1.16 20.45
CA GLY A 163 -5.02 0.00 21.21
C GLY A 163 -6.03 -0.87 20.47
N SER A 164 -6.56 -0.42 19.33
CA SER A 164 -7.48 -1.18 18.48
C SER A 164 -6.89 -1.48 17.10
N VAL A 165 -6.24 -0.48 16.48
CA VAL A 165 -5.65 -0.58 15.15
C VAL A 165 -4.39 0.27 15.06
N LYS A 166 -3.36 -0.28 14.43
CA LYS A 166 -2.11 0.42 14.15
C LYS A 166 -2.21 1.20 12.84
N THR A 167 -1.80 2.46 12.85
CA THR A 167 -1.76 3.32 11.66
C THR A 167 -0.31 3.64 11.29
N VAL A 168 0.11 3.24 10.09
CA VAL A 168 1.41 3.62 9.52
C VAL A 168 1.32 5.05 8.98
N ARG A 169 2.01 5.98 9.62
CA ARG A 169 2.04 7.40 9.24
C ARG A 169 2.88 7.59 7.97
N LEU A 170 2.39 8.42 7.06
CA LEU A 170 3.03 8.62 5.76
C LEU A 170 3.88 9.89 5.68
N ARG A 171 3.86 10.74 6.70
CA ARG A 171 4.59 12.01 6.71
C ARG A 171 6.10 11.81 6.53
N GLU A 172 6.70 10.91 7.29
CA GLU A 172 8.13 10.63 7.26
C GLU A 172 8.54 10.04 5.91
N LEU A 173 7.66 9.23 5.30
CA LEU A 173 7.87 8.66 3.98
C LEU A 173 8.01 9.77 2.92
N PHE A 174 7.01 10.65 2.84
CA PHE A 174 7.02 11.73 1.85
C PHE A 174 8.11 12.77 2.15
N THR A 175 8.39 13.06 3.41
CA THR A 175 9.49 13.96 3.79
C THR A 175 10.83 13.41 3.32
N GLY A 176 11.06 12.10 3.53
CA GLY A 176 12.27 11.41 3.08
C GLY A 176 12.39 11.39 1.56
N ILE A 177 11.33 11.01 0.84
CA ILE A 177 11.32 10.98 -0.63
C ILE A 177 11.62 12.37 -1.21
N LEU A 178 10.97 13.41 -0.70
CA LEU A 178 11.17 14.78 -1.19
C LEU A 178 12.58 15.30 -0.90
N SER A 179 13.11 15.00 0.29
CA SER A 179 14.50 15.33 0.64
C SER A 179 15.51 14.62 -0.27
N ASP A 180 15.26 13.37 -0.64
CA ASP A 180 16.15 12.62 -1.52
C ASP A 180 16.10 13.17 -2.96
N ILE A 181 14.91 13.57 -3.45
CA ILE A 181 14.75 14.23 -4.74
C ILE A 181 15.49 15.58 -4.76
N ASP A 182 15.29 16.43 -3.75
CA ASP A 182 16.00 17.71 -3.63
C ASP A 182 17.52 17.52 -3.44
N GLY A 183 17.92 16.40 -2.85
CA GLY A 183 19.31 15.96 -2.72
C GLY A 183 19.93 15.40 -4.01
N GLY A 184 19.15 15.23 -5.07
CA GLY A 184 19.62 14.75 -6.37
C GLY A 184 19.82 13.24 -6.47
N LEU A 185 19.21 12.45 -5.58
CA LEU A 185 19.22 10.99 -5.72
C LEU A 185 18.47 10.57 -6.99
N SER A 186 18.91 9.45 -7.58
CA SER A 186 18.28 8.93 -8.79
C SER A 186 16.86 8.42 -8.48
N PRO A 187 15.92 8.47 -9.44
CA PRO A 187 14.61 7.82 -9.28
C PRO A 187 14.70 6.34 -8.91
N GLY A 188 15.75 5.63 -9.36
CA GLY A 188 15.97 4.23 -9.01
C GLY A 188 16.32 4.02 -7.55
N GLU A 189 17.20 4.87 -7.01
CA GLU A 189 17.60 4.81 -5.60
C GLU A 189 16.42 5.14 -4.68
N VAL A 190 15.67 6.20 -4.98
CA VAL A 190 14.49 6.58 -4.19
C VAL A 190 13.38 5.52 -4.32
N SER A 191 13.19 4.95 -5.50
CA SER A 191 12.24 3.85 -5.70
C SER A 191 12.61 2.64 -4.86
N TYR A 192 13.87 2.19 -4.90
CA TYR A 192 14.33 1.08 -4.08
C TYR A 192 14.18 1.36 -2.58
N ARG A 193 14.55 2.57 -2.14
CA ARG A 193 14.40 3.03 -0.76
C ARG A 193 12.94 3.01 -0.31
N PHE A 194 12.00 3.42 -1.17
CA PHE A 194 10.57 3.28 -0.93
C PHE A 194 10.15 1.81 -0.75
N HIS A 195 10.57 0.90 -1.63
CA HIS A 195 10.21 -0.51 -1.55
C HIS A 195 10.73 -1.17 -0.26
N ILE A 196 11.99 -0.95 0.12
CA ILE A 196 12.53 -1.48 1.37
C ILE A 196 11.84 -0.89 2.59
N THR A 197 11.38 0.37 2.53
CA THR A 197 10.65 1.02 3.61
C THR A 197 9.30 0.37 3.86
N ILE A 198 8.52 0.16 2.81
CA ILE A 198 7.21 -0.51 2.93
C ILE A 198 7.40 -1.95 3.40
N ALA A 199 8.38 -2.68 2.84
CA ALA A 199 8.67 -4.04 3.27
C ALA A 199 9.12 -4.10 4.74
N ASP A 200 9.94 -3.15 5.20
CA ASP A 200 10.43 -3.05 6.58
C ASP A 200 9.29 -2.84 7.57
N VAL A 201 8.47 -1.80 7.38
CA VAL A 201 7.41 -1.44 8.32
C VAL A 201 6.31 -2.50 8.37
N LEU A 202 5.85 -3.01 7.23
CA LEU A 202 4.77 -4.00 7.19
C LEU A 202 5.24 -5.36 7.72
N SER A 203 6.46 -5.78 7.41
CA SER A 203 7.02 -6.99 8.01
C SER A 203 7.24 -6.84 9.50
N GLY A 204 7.67 -5.65 9.97
CA GLY A 204 7.80 -5.35 11.40
C GLY A 204 6.49 -5.56 12.15
N ILE A 205 5.40 -4.96 11.64
CA ILE A 205 4.05 -5.15 12.20
C ILE A 205 3.67 -6.63 12.22
N LEU A 206 3.83 -7.34 11.10
CA LEU A 206 3.51 -8.77 11.02
C LEU A 206 4.33 -9.62 12.01
N ILE A 207 5.61 -9.31 12.17
CA ILE A 207 6.50 -10.01 13.11
C ILE A 207 6.07 -9.77 14.56
N ASP A 208 5.74 -8.53 14.90
CA ASP A 208 5.32 -8.20 16.26
C ASP A 208 3.96 -8.83 16.60
N GLU A 209 3.00 -8.79 15.68
CA GLU A 209 1.70 -9.46 15.84
C GLU A 209 1.85 -10.99 15.91
N ALA A 210 2.75 -11.58 15.11
CA ALA A 210 2.95 -13.03 15.08
C ALA A 210 3.37 -13.61 16.44
N ARG A 211 3.99 -12.80 17.32
CA ARG A 211 4.40 -13.21 18.68
C ARG A 211 3.21 -13.59 19.57
N VAL A 212 2.01 -13.12 19.25
CA VAL A 212 0.77 -13.39 20.02
C VAL A 212 0.20 -14.78 19.73
N GLY A 213 0.70 -15.47 18.70
CA GLY A 213 0.32 -16.84 18.34
C GLY A 213 -0.61 -16.89 17.13
N TYR A 214 -0.02 -17.22 15.98
CA TYR A 214 -0.70 -17.45 14.70
C TYR A 214 0.01 -18.58 13.96
N ASP A 215 -0.74 -19.35 13.17
CA ASP A 215 -0.19 -20.52 12.48
C ASP A 215 0.73 -20.11 11.32
N ALA A 216 0.36 -19.06 10.59
CA ALA A 216 1.16 -18.51 9.49
C ALA A 216 0.76 -17.06 9.17
N VAL A 217 1.65 -16.39 8.43
CA VAL A 217 1.37 -15.12 7.74
C VAL A 217 0.95 -15.41 6.31
N VAL A 218 -0.10 -14.75 5.84
CA VAL A 218 -0.69 -14.89 4.51
C VAL A 218 -0.52 -13.58 3.75
N LEU A 219 0.18 -13.61 2.61
CA LEU A 219 0.34 -12.45 1.72
C LEU A 219 -0.55 -12.62 0.50
N SER A 220 -1.39 -11.62 0.20
CA SER A 220 -2.32 -11.65 -0.94
C SER A 220 -2.67 -10.24 -1.41
N GLY A 221 -3.18 -10.13 -2.64
CA GLY A 221 -3.58 -8.87 -3.26
C GLY A 221 -2.63 -8.47 -4.39
N GLY A 222 -3.13 -7.66 -5.33
CA GLY A 222 -2.44 -7.31 -6.57
C GLY A 222 -1.06 -6.67 -6.39
N CYS A 223 -0.80 -5.99 -5.27
CA CYS A 223 0.51 -5.38 -5.01
C CYS A 223 1.63 -6.42 -4.83
N PHE A 224 1.31 -7.68 -4.50
CA PHE A 224 2.31 -8.75 -4.44
C PHE A 224 2.66 -9.36 -5.80
N GLN A 225 2.11 -8.84 -6.90
CA GLN A 225 2.67 -9.06 -8.23
C GLN A 225 4.02 -8.34 -8.40
N ASN A 226 4.29 -7.32 -7.57
CA ASN A 226 5.61 -6.73 -7.43
C ASN A 226 6.54 -7.72 -6.74
N LEU A 227 7.52 -8.23 -7.49
CA LEU A 227 8.45 -9.25 -7.03
C LEU A 227 9.46 -8.69 -6.03
N LEU A 228 9.81 -7.40 -6.14
CA LEU A 228 10.73 -6.77 -5.22
C LEU A 228 10.16 -6.75 -3.80
N ILE A 229 8.95 -6.20 -3.60
CA ILE A 229 8.31 -6.13 -2.28
C ILE A 229 8.04 -7.53 -1.72
N LEU A 230 7.56 -8.46 -2.55
CA LEU A 230 7.34 -9.84 -2.15
C LEU A 230 8.65 -10.48 -1.65
N ARG A 231 9.75 -10.36 -2.39
CA ARG A 231 11.05 -10.92 -1.99
C ARG A 231 11.58 -10.30 -0.69
N LEU A 232 11.51 -8.98 -0.55
CA LEU A 232 11.96 -8.27 0.64
C LEU A 232 11.20 -8.72 1.89
N MET A 233 9.87 -8.79 1.81
CA MET A 233 9.02 -9.23 2.91
C MET A 233 9.26 -10.72 3.23
N MET A 234 9.29 -11.58 2.21
CA MET A 234 9.56 -13.02 2.38
C MET A 234 10.89 -13.28 3.07
N LYS A 235 11.95 -12.56 2.68
CA LYS A 235 13.29 -12.66 3.30
C LYS A 235 13.22 -12.32 4.78
N ARG A 236 12.57 -11.20 5.12
CA ARG A 236 12.49 -10.69 6.49
C ARG A 236 11.62 -11.57 7.40
N LEU A 237 10.42 -11.92 6.96
CA LEU A 237 9.50 -12.77 7.72
C LEU A 237 10.11 -14.16 7.99
N ARG A 238 10.72 -14.79 6.98
CA ARG A 238 11.38 -16.09 7.16
C ARG A 238 12.61 -16.03 8.06
N ALA A 239 13.38 -14.94 8.01
CA ALA A 239 14.50 -14.74 8.94
C ALA A 239 14.05 -14.65 10.40
N SER A 240 12.80 -14.25 10.64
CA SER A 240 12.15 -14.26 11.96
C SER A 240 11.46 -15.58 12.30
N GLY A 241 11.65 -16.64 11.51
CA GLY A 241 11.06 -17.96 11.75
C GLY A 241 9.56 -18.07 11.46
N ILE A 242 8.99 -17.10 10.74
CA ILE A 242 7.56 -17.07 10.42
C ILE A 242 7.29 -17.88 9.14
N GLU A 243 6.31 -18.78 9.20
CA GLU A 243 5.77 -19.43 8.01
C GLU A 243 4.96 -18.43 7.19
N VAL A 244 5.27 -18.33 5.89
CA VAL A 244 4.59 -17.39 4.99
C VAL A 244 3.93 -18.14 3.83
N LEU A 245 2.64 -17.91 3.68
CA LEU A 245 1.77 -18.49 2.66
C LEU A 245 1.34 -17.41 1.67
N TYR A 246 1.29 -17.78 0.39
CA TYR A 246 0.75 -16.96 -0.69
C TYR A 246 0.28 -17.88 -1.82
N ASN A 247 -0.45 -17.33 -2.80
CA ASN A 247 -0.92 -18.09 -3.95
C ASN A 247 0.25 -18.46 -4.88
N VAL A 248 0.36 -19.74 -5.22
CA VAL A 248 1.40 -20.27 -6.13
C VAL A 248 0.78 -20.82 -7.40
N ASN A 249 -0.34 -21.55 -7.27
CA ASN A 249 -1.01 -22.20 -8.40
C ASN A 249 -2.16 -21.37 -8.97
N THR A 250 -2.56 -20.33 -8.25
CA THR A 250 -3.62 -19.41 -8.67
C THR A 250 -3.10 -17.97 -8.62
N PRO A 251 -3.73 -17.01 -9.33
CA PRO A 251 -3.30 -15.62 -9.28
C PRO A 251 -3.35 -15.06 -7.86
N ILE A 252 -2.41 -14.18 -7.51
CA ILE A 252 -2.40 -13.48 -6.21
C ILE A 252 -3.33 -12.25 -6.17
N ASN A 253 -3.87 -11.87 -7.32
CA ASN A 253 -4.66 -10.67 -7.55
C ASN A 253 -6.18 -10.95 -7.65
N ASP A 254 -6.93 -9.93 -8.04
CA ASP A 254 -8.40 -9.93 -8.11
C ASP A 254 -9.01 -11.05 -8.96
N ALA A 255 -8.26 -11.60 -9.93
CA ALA A 255 -8.71 -12.75 -10.71
C ALA A 255 -9.02 -13.99 -9.84
N ASN A 256 -8.55 -14.01 -8.59
CA ASN A 256 -8.68 -15.11 -7.65
C ASN A 256 -9.63 -14.83 -6.47
N ILE A 257 -10.28 -13.65 -6.44
CA ILE A 257 -11.24 -13.30 -5.36
C ILE A 257 -12.38 -14.33 -5.29
N CYS A 258 -12.86 -14.79 -6.44
CA CYS A 258 -13.98 -15.74 -6.52
C CYS A 258 -13.68 -17.06 -5.80
N ILE A 259 -12.43 -17.54 -5.81
CA ILE A 259 -12.03 -18.77 -5.10
C ILE A 259 -12.12 -18.54 -3.59
N GLY A 260 -11.63 -17.40 -3.10
CA GLY A 260 -11.73 -17.05 -1.69
C GLY A 260 -13.18 -16.92 -1.21
N GLN A 261 -14.04 -16.32 -2.03
CA GLN A 261 -15.47 -16.18 -1.75
C GLN A 261 -16.20 -17.53 -1.75
N ALA A 262 -15.92 -18.39 -2.74
CA ALA A 262 -16.48 -19.73 -2.80
C ALA A 262 -16.06 -20.59 -1.61
N PHE A 263 -14.80 -20.51 -1.21
CA PHE A 263 -14.26 -21.23 -0.04
C PHE A 263 -14.94 -20.81 1.26
N TYR A 264 -15.06 -19.51 1.50
CA TYR A 264 -15.78 -18.97 2.66
C TYR A 264 -17.27 -19.35 2.64
N GLY A 265 -17.91 -19.28 1.46
CA GLY A 265 -19.31 -19.69 1.28
C GLY A 265 -19.52 -21.18 1.59
N GLY A 266 -18.63 -22.05 1.12
CA GLY A 266 -18.64 -23.49 1.41
C GLY A 266 -18.53 -23.77 2.91
N TYR A 267 -17.54 -23.17 3.57
CA TYR A 267 -17.36 -23.26 5.02
C TYR A 267 -18.61 -22.86 5.79
N ARG A 268 -19.23 -21.72 5.44
CA ARG A 268 -20.47 -21.26 6.09
C ARG A 268 -21.66 -22.19 5.91
N LEU A 269 -21.67 -22.98 4.84
CA LEU A 269 -22.69 -23.98 4.56
C LEU A 269 -22.36 -25.37 5.15
N GLY A 270 -21.21 -25.51 5.83
CA GLY A 270 -20.73 -26.78 6.38
C GLY A 270 -20.34 -27.80 5.31
N ARG A 271 -19.86 -27.32 4.16
CA ARG A 271 -19.45 -28.14 3.00
C ARG A 271 -17.94 -28.18 2.83
#